data_AF-A0A8J6RS32-F1
#
_entry.id   AF-A0A8J6RS32-F1
#
_cell.length_a   1.000
_cell.length_b   1.000
_cell.length_c   1.000
_cell.angle_alpha   90.00
_cell.angle_beta   90.00
_cell.angle_gamma   90.00
#
_symmetry.space_group_name_H-M   'P 1'
#
loop_
_entity.id
_entity.type
_entity.pdbx_description
1 polymer ?
#
loop_
_entity_poly.entity_id
_entity_poly.type
_entity_poly.pdbx_seq_one_letter_code
_entity_poly.pdbx_strand_id
1 'polypeptide(L)' 'MNKTPNEQPSNSEDELLLEYRFDYKKAKPNHFANRSGKPKLTVVVLDEDVAEVFSTPESVNKVLRALIEAMPQASSGETL' A
#
# COMPACT_ATOMS: atom_id res chain seq x y z
N MET A 1 40.49 -2.05 42.03
CA MET A 1 39.25 -2.15 41.25
C MET A 1 38.40 -0.96 41.64
N ASN A 2 38.42 0.09 40.82
CA ASN A 2 37.86 1.39 41.22
C ASN A 2 36.66 1.62 40.29
N LYS A 3 35.45 1.53 40.84
CA LYS A 3 34.18 1.77 40.13
C LYS A 3 34.10 3.24 39.72
N THR A 4 33.94 3.50 38.43
CA THR A 4 33.53 4.80 37.91
C THR A 4 32.01 4.95 38.02
N PRO A 5 31.48 6.06 38.57
CA PRO A 5 30.05 6.35 38.57
C PRO A 5 29.54 6.51 37.13
N ASN A 6 28.47 5.80 36.79
CA ASN A 6 27.75 5.95 35.53
C ASN A 6 26.82 7.17 35.66
N GLU A 7 27.30 8.36 35.34
CA GLU A 7 26.44 9.51 35.10
C GLU A 7 25.72 9.27 33.77
N GLN A 8 24.41 9.02 33.84
CA GLN A 8 23.51 9.03 32.70
C GLN A 8 23.34 10.49 32.23
N PRO A 9 23.83 10.89 31.05
CA PRO A 9 23.48 12.21 30.53
C PRO A 9 22.01 12.21 30.13
N SER A 10 21.31 13.19 30.67
CA SER A 10 19.93 13.55 30.39
C SER A 10 19.68 13.71 28.89
N ASN A 11 18.59 13.10 28.47
CA ASN A 11 17.98 13.17 27.15
C ASN A 11 17.60 14.63 26.78
N SER A 12 18.50 15.36 26.12
CA SER A 12 18.16 16.64 25.47
C SER A 12 19.36 17.20 24.70
N GLU A 13 19.57 16.70 23.49
CA GLU A 13 19.98 17.45 22.29
C GLU A 13 20.41 16.42 21.25
N ASP A 14 19.78 16.49 20.09
CA ASP A 14 20.01 15.66 18.93
C ASP A 14 21.51 15.38 18.73
N GLU A 15 21.92 14.12 18.94
CA GLU A 15 23.32 13.67 18.77
C GLU A 15 23.81 13.84 17.31
N LEU A 16 22.89 14.17 16.40
CA LEU A 16 23.15 14.41 14.99
C LEU A 16 23.60 15.86 14.76
N LEU A 17 24.67 16.01 13.98
CA LEU A 17 25.13 17.32 13.53
C LEU A 17 24.05 18.00 12.66
N LEU A 18 24.08 19.34 12.59
CA LEU A 18 23.10 20.14 11.85
C LEU A 18 22.99 19.74 10.37
N GLU A 19 24.08 19.25 9.78
CA GLU A 19 24.14 18.77 8.40
C GLU A 19 23.26 17.54 8.14
N TYR A 20 22.89 16.80 9.18
CA TYR A 20 22.00 15.64 9.09
C TYR A 20 20.50 15.99 9.19
N ARG A 21 20.16 17.30 9.23
CA ARG A 21 18.77 17.78 9.11
C ARG A 21 18.32 17.84 7.66
N PHE A 22 17.98 16.68 7.11
CA PHE A 22 17.52 16.57 5.73
C PHE A 22 16.05 17.00 5.55
N ASP A 23 15.77 17.69 4.44
CA ASP A 23 14.40 17.94 3.98
C ASP A 23 13.85 16.69 3.27
N TYR A 24 13.21 15.80 4.04
CA TYR A 24 12.65 14.55 3.53
C TYR A 24 11.56 14.73 2.47
N LYS A 25 11.00 15.94 2.30
CA LYS A 25 10.08 16.21 1.19
C LYS A 25 10.77 16.21 -0.17
N LYS A 26 12.10 16.41 -0.19
CA LYS A 26 12.95 16.32 -1.39
C LYS A 26 13.60 14.95 -1.56
N ALA A 27 13.36 14.02 -0.63
CA ALA A 27 13.92 12.68 -0.73
C ALA A 27 13.33 11.95 -1.94
N LYS A 28 14.17 11.15 -2.61
CA LYS A 28 13.69 10.29 -3.69
C LYS A 28 12.69 9.27 -3.13
N PRO A 29 11.58 8.98 -3.84
CA PRO A 29 10.68 7.90 -3.48
C PRO A 29 11.44 6.60 -3.25
N ASN A 30 11.05 5.84 -2.23
CA ASN A 30 11.72 4.59 -1.88
C ASN A 30 11.66 3.59 -3.05
N HIS A 31 12.80 3.28 -3.65
CA HIS A 31 12.88 2.36 -4.79
C HIS A 31 12.47 0.92 -4.46
N PHE A 32 12.45 0.54 -3.18
CA PHE A 32 11.93 -0.73 -2.70
C PHE A 32 10.41 -0.73 -2.49
N ALA A 33 9.76 0.43 -2.45
CA ALA A 33 8.31 0.50 -2.29
C ALA A 33 7.58 -0.17 -3.46
N ASN A 34 8.14 -0.08 -4.67
CA ASN A 34 7.62 -0.77 -5.85
C ASN A 34 8.02 -2.25 -5.92
N ARG A 35 8.95 -2.70 -5.07
CA ARG A 35 9.47 -4.08 -5.05
C ARG A 35 8.76 -4.99 -4.07
N SER A 36 7.84 -4.47 -3.27
CA SER A 36 6.92 -5.36 -2.55
C SER A 36 6.11 -6.07 -3.63
N GLY A 37 6.44 -7.32 -3.96
CA GLY A 37 5.75 -8.19 -4.93
C GLY A 37 4.31 -8.52 -4.57
N LYS A 38 3.65 -7.62 -3.83
CA LYS A 38 2.22 -7.60 -3.62
C LYS A 38 1.58 -7.36 -4.99
N PRO A 39 0.57 -8.15 -5.36
CA PRO A 39 -0.18 -7.89 -6.57
C PRO A 39 -0.68 -6.44 -6.54
N LYS A 40 -0.74 -5.80 -7.72
CA LYS A 40 -1.29 -4.45 -7.88
C LYS A 40 -2.65 -4.41 -7.18
N LEU A 41 -2.72 -3.70 -6.05
CA LEU A 41 -3.94 -3.55 -5.27
C LEU A 41 -4.83 -2.54 -5.99
N THR A 42 -5.86 -3.05 -6.67
CA THR A 42 -6.92 -2.22 -7.25
C THR A 42 -8.03 -2.08 -6.21
N VAL A 43 -8.26 -0.86 -5.74
CA VAL A 43 -9.37 -0.54 -4.84
C VAL A 43 -10.55 -0.07 -5.69
N VAL A 44 -11.71 -0.71 -5.50
CA VAL A 44 -12.97 -0.35 -6.14
C VAL A 44 -13.94 0.04 -5.04
N VAL A 45 -14.60 1.18 -5.20
CA VAL A 45 -15.66 1.64 -4.31
C VAL A 45 -16.98 1.09 -4.85
N LEU A 46 -17.75 0.44 -3.98
CA LEU A 46 -19.10 -0.02 -4.28
C LEU A 46 -20.10 1.01 -3.76
N ASP A 47 -21.23 1.13 -4.44
CA ASP A 47 -22.37 1.89 -3.93
C ASP A 47 -23.03 1.14 -2.75
N GLU A 48 -23.78 1.87 -1.92
CA GLU A 48 -24.33 1.38 -0.64
C GLU A 48 -25.25 0.17 -0.84
N ASP A 49 -26.14 0.22 -1.83
CA ASP A 49 -27.07 -0.86 -2.19
C ASP A 49 -26.35 -2.14 -2.62
N VAL A 50 -25.24 -2.01 -3.33
CA VAL A 50 -24.41 -3.15 -3.75
C VAL A 50 -23.61 -3.71 -2.57
N ALA A 51 -23.10 -2.85 -1.69
CA ALA A 51 -22.34 -3.25 -0.51
C ALA A 51 -23.19 -4.00 0.53
N GLU A 52 -24.48 -3.68 0.64
CA GLU A 52 -25.43 -4.43 1.48
C GLU A 52 -25.55 -5.89 1.04
N VAL A 53 -25.54 -6.14 -0.27
CA VAL A 53 -25.66 -7.50 -0.84
C VAL A 53 -24.32 -8.23 -0.82
N PHE A 54 -23.22 -7.53 -1.10
CA PHE A 54 -21.89 -8.11 -1.24
C PHE A 54 -20.93 -7.67 -0.13
N SER A 55 -21.01 -8.32 1.03
CA SER A 55 -20.17 -7.96 2.19
C SER A 55 -18.72 -8.45 2.12
N THR A 56 -18.35 -9.29 1.13
CA THR A 56 -16.98 -9.81 0.99
C THR A 56 -16.45 -9.67 -0.44
N PRO A 57 -15.14 -9.39 -0.60
CA PRO A 57 -14.52 -9.30 -1.92
C PRO A 57 -14.59 -10.62 -2.70
N GLU A 58 -14.62 -11.75 -2.01
CA GLU A 58 -14.76 -13.08 -2.62
C GLU A 58 -16.13 -13.26 -3.28
N SER A 59 -17.20 -12.81 -2.61
CA SER A 59 -18.57 -12.86 -3.12
C SER A 59 -18.72 -12.02 -4.39
N VAL A 60 -18.20 -10.78 -4.38
CA VAL A 60 -18.17 -9.89 -5.56
C VAL A 60 -17.45 -10.56 -6.72
N ASN A 61 -16.22 -11.03 -6.49
CA ASN A 61 -15.39 -11.62 -7.54
C ASN A 61 -16.01 -12.89 -8.13
N LYS A 62 -16.71 -13.70 -7.33
CA LYS A 62 -17.38 -14.90 -7.80
C LYS A 62 -18.50 -14.57 -8.79
N VAL A 63 -19.33 -13.59 -8.47
CA VAL A 63 -20.43 -13.16 -9.35
C VAL A 63 -19.90 -12.51 -10.62
N LEU A 64 -18.92 -11.61 -10.51
CA LEU A 64 -18.31 -10.98 -11.69
C LEU A 64 -17.70 -12.01 -12.65
N ARG A 65 -17.03 -13.04 -12.13
CA ARG A 65 -16.47 -14.12 -12.96
C ARG A 65 -17.56 -14.96 -13.64
N ALA A 66 -18.61 -15.33 -12.91
CA ALA A 66 -19.75 -16.06 -13.49
C ALA A 66 -20.45 -15.24 -14.58
N LEU A 67 -20.56 -13.92 -14.40
CA LEU A 67 -21.10 -13.03 -15.41
C LEU A 67 -20.20 -12.95 -16.65
N ILE A 68 -18.88 -12.85 -16.48
CA ILE A 68 -17.92 -12.87 -17.60
C ILE A 68 -18.02 -14.18 -18.40
N GLU A 69 -18.23 -15.31 -17.72
CA GLU A 69 -18.40 -16.62 -18.36
C GLU A 69 -19.74 -16.75 -19.10
N ALA A 70 -20.82 -16.21 -18.52
CA ALA A 70 -22.16 -16.25 -19.10
C ALA A 70 -22.38 -15.22 -20.20
N MET A 71 -21.60 -14.13 -20.23
CA MET A 71 -21.68 -13.14 -21.29
C MET A 71 -21.21 -13.76 -22.61
N PRO A 72 -21.97 -13.57 -23.71
CA PRO A 72 -21.49 -13.97 -25.02
C PRO A 72 -20.18 -13.24 -25.25
N GLN A 73 -19.12 -13.99 -25.55
CA GLN A 73 -17.84 -13.42 -25.94
C GLN A 73 -18.19 -12.49 -27.11
N ALA A 74 -18.13 -11.18 -26.88
CA ALA A 74 -18.21 -10.23 -27.97
C ALA A 74 -17.05 -10.65 -28.86
N SER A 75 -17.37 -11.33 -29.97
CA SER A 75 -16.42 -11.61 -31.02
C SER A 75 -15.77 -10.27 -31.27
N SER A 76 -14.48 -10.16 -30.95
CA SER A 76 -13.66 -9.02 -31.30
C SER A 76 -14.10 -8.63 -32.70
N GLY A 77 -14.72 -7.45 -32.81
CA GLY A 77 -15.06 -6.86 -34.09
C GLY A 77 -13.74 -6.63 -34.80
N GLU A 78 -13.33 -7.65 -35.55
CA GLU A 78 -12.38 -7.54 -36.64
C GLU A 78 -13.02 -6.64 -37.71
N THR A 79 -12.18 -5.79 -38.31
CA THR A 79 -12.46 -4.78 -39.35
C THR A 79 -13.15 -3.49 -38.86
N LEU A 80 -12.69 -2.28 -39.19
CA LEU A 80 -11.78 -1.77 -40.23
C LEU A 80 -11.28 -0.38 -39.81
#